data_AF-A0A7V8F4F7-F1
#
_entry.id   AF-A0A7V8F4F7-F1
#
_cell.length_a   1.000
_cell.length_b   1.000
_cell.length_c   1.000
_cell.angle_alpha   90.00
_cell.angle_beta   90.00
_cell.angle_gamma   90.00
#
_symmetry.space_group_name_H-M   'P 1'
#
loop_
_entity.id
_entity.type
_entity.pdbx_description
1 polymer ?
#
loop_
_entity_poly.entity_id
_entity_poly.type
_entity_poly.pdbx_seq_one_letter_code
_entity_poly.pdbx_strand_id
1 'polypeptide(L)'
;MNAREQLAAVADWLGWQHENLSFGLRSSMDALRLYDYAQAHPDLPEMADEWKSRSRIAALGYDPLAVPEAVEGRDVAETGAARAAQALRQARDLLDSVAFVSRPGDTAKVIAALDAAL
;
A
#
# COMPACT_ATOMS: atom_id res chain seq x y z
N MET A 1 -0.92 -28.85 -3.95
CA MET A 1 -1.39 -27.65 -3.25
C MET A 1 -2.47 -26.99 -4.09
N ASN A 2 -3.67 -26.79 -3.55
CA ASN A 2 -4.71 -26.00 -4.21
C ASN A 2 -4.53 -24.49 -3.92
N ALA A 3 -5.31 -23.63 -4.59
CA ALA A 3 -5.18 -22.18 -4.45
C ALA A 3 -5.38 -21.69 -3.01
N ARG A 4 -6.30 -22.29 -2.25
CA ARG A 4 -6.53 -21.95 -0.84
C ARG A 4 -5.32 -22.30 0.03
N GLU A 5 -4.77 -23.48 -0.17
CA GLU A 5 -3.57 -23.94 0.53
C GLU A 5 -2.34 -23.10 0.18
N GLN A 6 -2.21 -22.67 -1.08
CA GLN A 6 -1.13 -21.78 -1.50
C GLN A 6 -1.23 -20.42 -0.83
N LEU A 7 -2.41 -19.81 -0.80
CA LEU A 7 -2.63 -18.54 -0.10
C LEU A 7 -2.32 -18.66 1.40
N ALA A 8 -2.69 -19.79 2.02
CA ALA A 8 -2.38 -20.04 3.43
C ALA A 8 -0.86 -20.19 3.66
N ALA A 9 -0.16 -20.92 2.79
CA ALA A 9 1.28 -21.08 2.86
C ALA A 9 2.04 -19.77 2.65
N VAL A 10 1.58 -18.93 1.70
CA VAL A 10 2.16 -17.61 1.45
C VAL A 10 1.94 -16.69 2.66
N ALA A 11 0.73 -16.69 3.23
CA ALA A 11 0.43 -15.87 4.40
C ALA A 11 1.25 -16.28 5.62
N ASP A 12 1.40 -17.59 5.85
CA ASP A 12 2.25 -18.12 6.92
C ASP A 12 3.71 -17.74 6.70
N TRP A 13 4.27 -18.01 5.51
CA TRP A 13 5.65 -17.66 5.15
C TRP A 13 5.93 -16.16 5.24
N LEU A 14 4.99 -15.31 4.81
CA LEU A 14 5.12 -13.86 4.92
C LEU A 14 5.07 -13.40 6.39
N GLY A 15 4.32 -14.10 7.24
CA GLY A 15 4.22 -13.81 8.67
C GLY A 15 5.53 -14.01 9.45
N TRP A 16 6.48 -14.77 8.90
CA TRP A 16 7.80 -14.94 9.49
C TRP A 16 8.77 -13.81 9.13
N GLN A 17 8.50 -13.03 8.07
CA GLN A 17 9.38 -11.97 7.58
C GLN A 17 9.41 -10.80 8.55
N HIS A 18 10.49 -10.01 8.52
CA HIS A 18 10.50 -8.75 9.26
C HIS A 18 9.43 -7.75 8.74
N GLU A 19 8.82 -7.01 9.66
CA GLU A 19 7.71 -6.08 9.36
C GLU A 19 8.08 -5.02 8.31
N ASN A 20 9.36 -4.61 8.27
CA ASN A 20 9.89 -3.68 7.28
C ASN A 20 9.69 -4.16 5.83
N LEU A 21 9.80 -5.47 5.58
CA LEU A 21 9.52 -6.06 4.27
C LEU A 21 8.07 -5.82 3.89
N SER A 22 7.16 -6.10 4.82
CA SER A 22 5.71 -5.93 4.64
C SER A 22 5.34 -4.46 4.40
N PHE A 23 5.96 -3.52 5.11
CA PHE A 23 5.74 -2.09 4.88
C PHE A 23 6.19 -1.65 3.48
N GLY A 24 7.25 -2.26 2.94
CA GLY A 24 7.76 -1.98 1.60
C GLY A 24 7.00 -2.62 0.45
N LEU A 25 6.11 -3.60 0.70
CA LEU A 25 5.30 -4.22 -0.35
C LEU A 25 4.23 -3.24 -0.83
N ARG A 26 3.99 -3.15 -2.15
CA ARG A 26 2.99 -2.24 -2.71
C ARG A 26 1.59 -2.85 -2.71
N SER A 27 1.51 -4.17 -2.80
CA SER A 27 0.25 -4.91 -2.82
C SER A 27 0.40 -6.32 -2.23
N SER A 28 -0.72 -6.98 -1.94
CA SER A 28 -0.73 -8.41 -1.57
C SER A 28 -0.19 -9.33 -2.67
N MET A 29 -0.23 -8.91 -3.94
CA MET A 29 0.34 -9.66 -5.06
C MET A 29 1.88 -9.74 -4.97
N ASP A 30 2.53 -8.76 -4.35
CA ASP A 30 3.97 -8.78 -4.20
C ASP A 30 4.41 -9.90 -3.23
N ALA A 31 3.61 -10.19 -2.20
CA ALA A 31 3.86 -11.34 -1.32
C ALA A 31 3.79 -12.67 -2.08
N LEU A 32 2.83 -12.82 -2.99
CA LEU A 32 2.71 -14.02 -3.84
C LEU A 32 3.93 -14.18 -4.74
N ARG A 33 4.37 -13.09 -5.39
CA ARG A 33 5.55 -13.10 -6.25
C ARG A 33 6.83 -13.42 -5.50
N LEU A 34 7.00 -12.88 -4.29
CA LEU A 34 8.14 -13.20 -3.44
C LEU A 34 8.15 -14.68 -3.06
N TYR A 35 6.99 -15.23 -2.64
CA TYR A 35 6.89 -16.64 -2.30
C TYR A 35 7.20 -17.54 -3.50
N ASP A 36 6.60 -17.27 -4.67
CA ASP A 36 6.87 -18.04 -5.89
C ASP A 36 8.37 -17.97 -6.28
N TYR A 37 8.99 -16.80 -6.11
CA TYR A 37 10.42 -16.63 -6.35
C TYR A 37 11.27 -17.42 -5.35
N ALA A 38 10.90 -17.47 -4.07
CA ALA A 38 11.55 -18.28 -3.05
C ALA A 38 11.48 -19.78 -3.39
N GLN A 39 10.30 -20.27 -3.80
CA GLN A 39 10.12 -21.67 -4.19
C GLN A 39 10.93 -22.05 -5.44
N ALA A 40 11.14 -21.10 -6.36
CA ALA A 40 11.95 -21.31 -7.56
C ALA A 40 13.47 -21.24 -7.32
N HIS A 41 13.90 -20.68 -6.19
CA HIS A 41 15.31 -20.45 -5.86
C HIS A 41 15.64 -21.00 -4.46
N PRO A 42 15.73 -22.34 -4.31
CA PRO A 42 15.95 -23.00 -3.02
C PRO A 42 17.34 -22.73 -2.41
N ASP A 43 18.23 -22.07 -3.14
CA ASP A 43 19.56 -21.66 -2.71
C ASP A 43 19.58 -20.29 -2.01
N LEU A 44 18.48 -19.53 -2.08
CA LEU A 44 18.34 -18.30 -1.31
C LEU A 44 18.06 -18.61 0.16
N PRO A 45 18.37 -17.65 1.06
CA PRO A 45 17.87 -17.73 2.43
C PRO A 45 16.35 -17.95 2.47
N GLU A 46 15.87 -18.64 3.49
CA GLU A 46 14.43 -18.92 3.66
C GLU A 46 13.60 -17.64 3.73
N MET A 47 14.19 -16.59 4.31
CA MET A 47 13.59 -15.29 4.56
C MET A 47 13.97 -14.29 3.48
N ALA A 48 12.98 -13.66 2.85
CA ALA A 48 13.17 -12.68 1.79
C ALA A 48 13.79 -11.36 2.26
N ASP A 49 13.61 -11.00 3.53
CA ASP A 49 14.31 -9.86 4.12
C ASP A 49 15.83 -10.09 4.24
N GLU A 50 16.28 -11.36 4.34
CA GLU A 50 17.70 -11.74 4.33
C GLU A 50 18.31 -11.81 2.93
N TRP A 51 17.50 -11.71 1.88
CA TRP A 51 18.00 -11.77 0.51
C TRP A 51 18.92 -10.59 0.19
N LYS A 52 19.75 -10.76 -0.83
CA LYS A 52 20.41 -9.61 -1.46
C LYS A 52 19.36 -8.79 -2.22
N SER A 53 19.52 -7.47 -2.22
CA SER A 53 18.65 -6.52 -2.95
C SER A 53 18.35 -6.95 -4.39
N ARG A 54 19.37 -7.46 -5.11
CA ARG A 54 19.22 -7.95 -6.49
C ARG A 54 18.16 -9.06 -6.62
N SER A 55 18.05 -9.97 -5.66
CA SER A 55 17.08 -11.06 -5.70
C SER A 55 15.65 -10.55 -5.48
N ARG A 56 15.46 -9.59 -4.56
CA ARG A 56 14.15 -8.96 -4.37
C ARG A 56 13.74 -8.13 -5.60
N ILE A 57 14.67 -7.41 -6.21
CA ILE A 57 14.45 -6.69 -7.47
C ILE A 57 14.11 -7.65 -8.61
N ALA A 58 14.75 -8.81 -8.69
CA ALA A 58 14.42 -9.81 -9.69
C ALA A 58 12.99 -10.36 -9.50
N ALA A 59 12.53 -10.52 -8.26
CA ALA A 59 11.19 -10.99 -7.94
C ALA A 59 10.10 -9.93 -8.19
N LEU A 60 10.36 -8.67 -7.83
CA LEU A 60 9.33 -7.62 -7.75
C LEU A 60 9.50 -6.46 -8.74
N GLY A 61 10.67 -6.35 -9.37
CA GLY A 61 11.07 -5.18 -10.16
C GLY A 61 11.54 -3.98 -9.33
N TYR A 62 11.53 -4.08 -8.00
CA TYR A 62 12.05 -3.09 -7.06
C TYR A 62 12.50 -3.77 -5.76
N ASP A 63 13.26 -3.07 -4.93
CA ASP A 63 13.61 -3.57 -3.60
C ASP A 63 12.65 -3.00 -2.55
N PRO A 64 11.78 -3.82 -1.92
CA PRO A 64 10.87 -3.36 -0.89
C PRO A 64 11.59 -2.88 0.38
N LEU A 65 12.83 -3.28 0.66
CA LEU A 65 13.58 -2.76 1.81
C LEU A 65 14.27 -1.42 1.54
N ALA A 66 14.25 -0.94 0.30
CA ALA A 66 14.90 0.31 -0.10
C ALA A 66 13.91 1.48 -0.25
N VAL A 67 12.61 1.26 -0.03
CA VAL A 67 11.61 2.32 -0.08
C VAL A 67 11.49 3.01 1.29
N PRO A 68 11.15 4.31 1.35
CA PRO A 68 10.99 5.03 2.61
C PRO A 68 10.05 4.33 3.59
N GLU A 69 8.97 3.73 3.08
CA GLU A 69 7.96 3.06 3.88
C GLU A 69 8.51 1.86 4.67
N ALA A 70 9.56 1.19 4.19
CA ALA A 70 10.19 0.10 4.91
C ALA A 70 10.90 0.56 6.20
N VAL A 71 11.33 1.83 6.25
CA VAL A 71 12.00 2.44 7.41
C VAL A 71 10.99 3.17 8.29
N GLU A 72 10.10 3.93 7.67
CA GLU A 72 9.14 4.80 8.35
C GLU A 72 7.94 4.03 8.92
N GLY A 73 7.71 2.81 8.41
CA GLY A 73 6.49 2.07 8.67
C GLY A 73 5.31 2.67 7.90
N ARG A 74 4.36 1.82 7.51
CA ARG A 74 3.10 2.30 6.93
C ARG A 74 1.94 1.44 7.40
N ASP A 75 0.83 2.07 7.73
CA ASP A 75 -0.42 1.33 7.86
C ASP A 75 -0.88 0.93 6.44
N VAL A 76 -1.08 -0.36 6.21
CA VAL A 76 -1.59 -0.88 4.93
C VAL A 76 -2.99 -0.37 4.60
N ALA A 77 -3.75 0.13 5.58
CA ALA A 77 -5.03 0.79 5.37
C ALA A 77 -4.90 2.25 4.91
N GLU A 78 -3.75 2.89 5.12
CA GLU A 78 -3.53 4.30 4.82
C GLU A 78 -2.91 4.48 3.42
N THR A 79 -3.71 4.19 2.40
CA THR A 79 -3.30 4.37 1.01
C THR A 79 -3.26 5.84 0.61
N GLY A 80 -2.52 6.19 -0.45
CA GLY A 80 -2.60 7.52 -1.06
C GLY A 80 -4.03 7.90 -1.47
N ALA A 81 -4.84 6.91 -1.86
CA ALA A 81 -6.27 7.09 -2.13
C ALA A 81 -7.08 7.40 -0.86
N ALA A 82 -6.80 6.73 0.26
CA ALA A 82 -7.43 7.03 1.55
C ALA A 82 -7.08 8.45 2.03
N ARG A 83 -5.80 8.85 1.92
CA ARG A 83 -5.33 10.21 2.23
C ARG A 83 -5.96 11.26 1.31
N ALA A 84 -6.07 10.98 0.01
CA ALA A 84 -6.73 11.87 -0.95
C ALA A 84 -8.22 12.03 -0.64
N ALA A 85 -8.93 10.93 -0.35
CA ALA A 85 -10.33 10.96 0.05
C ALA A 85 -10.52 11.75 1.37
N GLN A 86 -9.61 11.60 2.33
CA GLN A 86 -9.64 12.38 3.57
C GLN A 86 -9.44 13.88 3.31
N ALA A 87 -8.48 14.26 2.46
CA ALA A 87 -8.24 15.65 2.08
C ALA A 87 -9.45 16.27 1.35
N LEU A 88 -10.10 15.52 0.46
CA LEU A 88 -11.32 15.95 -0.24
C LEU A 88 -12.49 16.17 0.75
N ARG A 89 -12.67 15.28 1.74
CA ARG A 89 -13.67 15.47 2.80
C ARG A 89 -13.39 16.72 3.64
N GLN A 90 -12.14 16.93 4.04
CA GLN A 90 -11.75 18.14 4.80
C GLN A 90 -11.96 19.42 3.99
N ALA A 91 -11.65 19.40 2.69
CA ALA A 91 -11.90 20.53 1.79
C ALA A 91 -13.41 20.84 1.66
N ARG A 92 -14.24 19.80 1.57
CA ARG A 92 -15.71 19.92 1.56
C ARG A 92 -16.21 20.58 2.85
N ASP A 93 -15.78 20.08 4.00
CA ASP A 93 -16.22 20.60 5.31
C ASP A 93 -15.77 22.05 5.53
N LEU A 94 -14.57 22.41 5.04
CA LEU A 94 -14.10 23.80 5.06
C LEU A 94 -14.97 24.69 4.17
N LEU A 95 -15.29 24.26 2.95
CA LEU A 95 -16.13 25.03 2.02
C LEU A 95 -17.57 25.19 2.52
N ASP A 96 -18.09 24.20 3.25
CA ASP A 96 -19.42 24.26 3.86
C ASP A 96 -19.44 25.13 5.13
N SER A 97 -18.33 25.16 5.89
CA SER A 97 -18.22 25.92 7.16
C SER A 97 -17.77 27.37 6.99
N VAL A 98 -17.09 27.73 5.90
CA VAL A 98 -16.65 29.12 5.66
C VAL A 98 -17.85 29.97 5.26
N ALA A 99 -18.36 30.73 6.23
CA ALA A 99 -19.40 31.76 6.09
C ALA A 99 -19.06 32.90 5.10
N PHE A 100 -17.89 32.88 4.48
CA PHE A 100 -17.34 33.95 3.63
C PHE A 100 -17.30 33.55 2.16
N VAL A 101 -18.43 33.09 1.63
CA VAL A 101 -18.64 33.10 0.19
C VAL A 101 -19.15 34.46 -0.24
N SER A 102 -18.51 35.03 -1.27
CA SER A 102 -18.84 36.36 -1.82
C SER A 102 -20.33 36.51 -2.15
N ARG A 103 -21.00 35.42 -2.54
CA ARG A 103 -22.45 35.34 -2.76
C ARG A 103 -22.98 33.99 -2.26
N PRO A 104 -24.23 33.93 -1.75
CA PRO A 104 -24.90 32.67 -1.45
C PRO A 104 -24.87 31.73 -2.67
N GLY A 105 -24.36 30.51 -2.50
CA GLY A 105 -24.32 29.47 -3.54
C GLY A 105 -23.00 29.33 -4.30
N ASP A 106 -22.00 30.20 -4.06
CA ASP A 106 -20.69 30.13 -4.72
C ASP A 106 -19.94 28.81 -4.44
N THR A 107 -20.15 28.21 -3.27
CA THR A 107 -19.54 26.91 -2.89
C THR A 107 -20.26 25.70 -3.51
N ALA A 108 -21.51 25.85 -3.98
CA ALA A 108 -22.35 24.72 -4.39
C ALA A 108 -21.75 23.90 -5.55
N LYS A 109 -21.13 24.58 -6.53
CA LYS A 109 -20.49 23.90 -7.67
C LYS A 109 -19.21 23.17 -7.27
N VAL A 110 -18.47 23.69 -6.29
CA VAL A 110 -17.22 23.09 -5.81
C VAL A 110 -17.53 21.89 -4.91
N ILE A 111 -18.51 22.02 -4.01
CA ILE A 111 -18.99 20.91 -3.18
C ILE A 111 -19.51 19.77 -4.07
N ALA A 112 -20.33 20.06 -5.08
CA ALA A 112 -20.81 19.04 -6.01
C ALA A 112 -19.68 18.33 -6.77
N ALA A 113 -18.61 19.05 -7.13
CA ALA A 113 -17.44 18.46 -7.78
C ALA A 113 -16.61 17.58 -6.82
N LEU A 114 -16.50 17.97 -5.55
CA LEU A 114 -15.85 17.17 -4.51
C LEU A 114 -16.66 15.90 -4.20
N ASP A 115 -17.99 16.02 -4.06
CA ASP A 115 -18.89 14.90 -3.82
C ASP A 115 -18.88 13.88 -4.97
N ALA A 116 -18.67 14.33 -6.22
CA ALA A 116 -18.54 13.43 -7.37
C ALA A 116 -17.19 12.72 -7.48
N ALA A 117 -16.16 13.18 -6.76
CA ALA A 117 -14.81 12.62 -6.76
C ALA A 117 -14.52 11.73 -5.54
N LEU A 118 -15.42 11.72 -4.55
CA LEU A 118 -15.41 10.91 -3.34
C LEU A 118 -16.21 9.61 -3.53
#